data_AF-A0AAV8QKC4-F1
#
_entry.id   AF-A0AAV8QKC4-F1
#
_cell.length_a   1.000
_cell.length_b   1.000
_cell.length_c   1.000
_cell.angle_alpha   90.00
_cell.angle_beta   90.00
_cell.angle_gamma   90.00
#
_symmetry.space_group_name_H-M   'P 1'
#
loop_
_entity.id
_entity.type
_entity.pdbx_description
1 polymer ?
#
loop_
_entity_poly.entity_id
_entity_poly.type
_entity_poly.pdbx_seq_one_letter_code
_entity_poly.pdbx_strand_id
1 'polypeptide(L)'
;MECGGIGALPPVTLFEITLGKGLDEDYYDISLVDGYNLPVVAAPRVLHGGCNATGCLADLNRGCPKELRVDGGGGVVACKSACEAFGLDEYCCSGEYANPTSCKPSFYSTIFKAACPRAYSYAFDDGTSTFTGKAYDYTIVFCANVNRLRSSHSYSTGQPTEGDGDEPADAPSSANNLPFHLYFLLFILFF
;
A
#
# COMPACT_ATOMS: atom_id res chain seq x y z
N MET A 1 27.32 3.81 -3.33
CA MET A 1 26.49 4.78 -4.08
C MET A 1 25.37 5.18 -3.16
N GLU A 2 25.12 6.47 -3.01
CA GLU A 2 24.10 7.04 -2.11
C GLU A 2 23.23 8.00 -2.92
N CYS A 3 21.94 8.11 -2.57
CA CYS A 3 20.97 8.91 -3.35
C CYS A 3 21.06 10.42 -3.08
N GLY A 4 21.77 10.87 -2.02
CA GLY A 4 21.99 12.29 -1.75
C GLY A 4 20.74 13.13 -1.49
N GLY A 5 19.64 12.50 -1.03
CA GLY A 5 18.35 13.16 -0.82
C GLY A 5 17.51 13.33 -2.09
N ILE A 6 17.97 12.81 -3.23
CA ILE A 6 17.20 12.81 -4.48
C ILE A 6 16.29 11.58 -4.48
N GLY A 7 15.01 11.79 -4.76
CA GLY A 7 14.03 10.72 -4.94
C GLY A 7 14.35 9.82 -6.14
N ALA A 8 13.75 8.63 -6.18
CA ALA A 8 13.86 7.77 -7.35
C ALA A 8 13.12 8.38 -8.54
N LEU A 9 13.65 8.20 -9.76
CA LEU A 9 12.89 8.53 -10.98
C LEU A 9 11.83 7.44 -11.21
N PRO A 10 10.54 7.80 -11.38
CA PRO A 10 9.50 6.85 -11.73
C PRO A 10 9.79 6.09 -13.04
N PRO A 11 9.28 4.85 -13.22
CA PRO A 11 8.41 4.14 -12.29
C PRO A 11 9.13 3.44 -11.12
N VAL A 12 8.57 3.56 -9.91
CA VAL A 12 9.14 2.99 -8.68
C VAL A 12 8.07 2.54 -7.69
N THR A 13 8.22 1.32 -7.16
CA THR A 13 7.44 0.87 -6.00
C THR A 13 8.02 1.51 -4.73
N LEU A 14 7.22 2.27 -4.00
CA LEU A 14 7.67 2.97 -2.79
C LEU A 14 7.21 2.26 -1.52
N PHE A 15 8.05 2.32 -0.48
CA PHE A 15 7.62 2.12 0.90
C PHE A 15 7.68 3.48 1.59
N GLU A 16 6.52 3.93 2.06
CA GLU A 16 6.37 5.23 2.70
C GLU A 16 6.08 5.02 4.18
N ILE A 17 6.69 5.85 5.02
CA ILE A 17 6.49 5.78 6.47
C ILE A 17 6.63 7.15 7.12
N THR A 18 5.64 7.48 7.95
CA THR A 18 5.68 8.58 8.92
C THR A 18 5.74 8.01 10.33
N LEU A 19 6.86 8.25 11.02
CA LEU A 19 7.07 7.76 12.38
C LEU A 19 6.36 8.67 13.40
N GLY A 20 5.54 8.08 14.25
CA GLY A 20 4.89 8.75 15.37
C GLY A 20 5.88 9.09 16.50
N LYS A 21 5.62 10.19 17.22
CA LYS A 21 6.44 10.62 18.36
C LYS A 21 5.98 9.93 19.65
N GLY A 22 6.94 9.44 20.45
CA GLY A 22 6.64 8.81 21.72
C GLY A 22 5.72 7.59 21.57
N LEU A 23 4.47 7.72 22.03
CA LEU A 23 3.45 6.67 21.98
C LEU A 23 2.51 6.80 20.76
N ASP A 24 2.67 7.84 19.93
CA ASP A 24 1.85 8.02 18.73
C ASP A 24 2.11 6.91 17.71
N GLU A 25 1.06 6.55 16.98
CA GLU A 25 1.12 5.55 15.91
C GLU A 25 1.99 6.01 14.74
N ASP A 26 2.62 5.04 14.08
CA ASP A 26 3.28 5.24 12.81
C ASP A 26 2.25 5.03 11.68
N TYR A 27 2.39 5.74 10.58
CA TYR A 27 1.59 5.58 9.35
C TYR A 27 2.52 5.06 8.26
N TYR A 28 2.11 4.01 7.56
CA TYR A 28 2.97 3.37 6.58
C TYR A 28 2.19 2.64 5.50
N ASP A 29 2.80 2.52 4.34
CA ASP A 29 2.18 1.91 3.16
C ASP A 29 3.22 1.52 2.10
N ILE A 30 2.79 0.66 1.18
CA ILE A 30 3.45 0.52 -0.11
C ILE A 30 2.62 1.30 -1.12
N SER A 31 3.29 2.09 -1.96
CA SER A 31 2.66 2.95 -2.95
C SER A 31 3.13 2.63 -4.35
N LEU A 32 2.14 2.56 -5.25
CA LEU A 32 2.30 2.40 -6.69
C LEU A 32 1.84 3.66 -7.45
N VAL A 33 1.66 4.79 -6.75
CA VAL A 33 1.27 6.08 -7.33
C VAL A 33 2.32 6.53 -8.36
N ASP A 34 3.60 6.27 -8.06
CA ASP A 34 4.73 6.51 -8.95
C ASP A 34 5.06 5.30 -9.83
N GLY A 35 4.15 4.34 -9.97
CA GLY A 35 4.32 3.14 -10.77
C GLY A 35 4.91 1.96 -10.00
N TYR A 36 5.42 0.99 -10.74
CA TYR A 36 5.91 -0.28 -10.21
C TYR A 36 7.18 -0.69 -10.95
N ASN A 37 8.20 -1.15 -10.22
CA ASN A 37 9.38 -1.77 -10.82
C ASN A 37 9.61 -3.20 -10.30
N LEU A 38 9.38 -3.44 -9.00
CA LEU A 38 9.56 -4.76 -8.38
C LEU A 38 8.62 -4.97 -7.18
N PRO A 39 8.35 -6.24 -6.79
CA PRO A 39 7.50 -6.55 -5.65
C PRO A 39 8.14 -6.12 -4.33
N VAL A 40 7.38 -5.43 -3.48
CA VAL A 40 7.82 -4.98 -2.15
C VAL A 40 6.76 -5.31 -1.12
N VAL A 41 7.19 -5.82 0.03
CA VAL A 41 6.35 -5.99 1.23
C VAL A 41 7.06 -5.34 2.41
N ALA A 42 6.30 -4.62 3.22
CA ALA A 42 6.77 -4.11 4.50
C ALA A 42 5.95 -4.74 5.64
N ALA A 43 6.64 -5.32 6.61
CA ALA A 43 6.05 -5.95 7.77
C ALA A 43 6.56 -5.27 9.06
N PRO A 44 5.67 -4.63 9.85
CA PRO A 44 6.02 -4.07 11.14
C PRO A 44 6.28 -5.19 12.17
N ARG A 45 7.29 -5.02 13.02
CA ARG A 45 7.50 -5.89 14.19
C ARG A 45 6.92 -5.25 15.44
N VAL A 46 5.97 -5.93 16.06
CA VAL A 46 5.24 -5.48 17.27
C VAL A 46 5.39 -6.49 18.41
N LEU A 47 5.28 -6.04 19.65
CA LEU A 47 5.22 -6.92 20.82
C LEU A 47 3.79 -7.39 21.06
N HIS A 48 2.83 -6.47 21.18
CA HIS A 48 1.42 -6.73 21.52
C HIS A 48 0.50 -5.87 20.63
N GLY A 49 -0.70 -6.36 20.30
CA GLY A 49 -1.58 -5.74 19.30
C GLY A 49 -1.28 -6.19 17.87
N GLY A 50 -1.94 -5.59 16.88
CA GLY A 50 -1.81 -5.96 15.47
C GLY A 50 -1.48 -4.77 14.57
N CYS A 51 -0.24 -4.67 14.12
CA CYS A 51 0.11 -3.86 12.95
C CYS A 51 0.13 -4.78 11.72
N ASN A 52 -0.47 -4.31 10.63
CA ASN A 52 -0.74 -5.11 9.46
C ASN A 52 0.38 -4.94 8.43
N ALA A 53 0.86 -6.03 7.81
CA ALA A 53 1.83 -5.90 6.72
C ALA A 53 1.21 -5.22 5.49
N THR A 54 1.99 -4.46 4.73
CA THR A 54 1.55 -3.77 3.52
C THR A 54 2.38 -4.23 2.32
N GLY A 55 1.82 -4.18 1.11
CA GLY A 55 2.61 -4.41 -0.09
C GLY A 55 1.98 -5.14 -1.26
N CYS A 56 2.87 -5.46 -2.19
CA CYS A 56 2.58 -5.93 -3.53
C CYS A 56 3.47 -7.14 -3.83
N LEU A 57 2.90 -8.33 -3.74
CA LEU A 57 3.57 -9.60 -4.05
C LEU A 57 3.47 -9.99 -5.53
N ALA A 58 2.51 -9.40 -6.24
CA ALA A 58 2.31 -9.66 -7.65
C ALA A 58 3.45 -9.06 -8.50
N ASP A 59 3.76 -9.73 -9.60
CA ASP A 59 4.63 -9.19 -10.64
C ASP A 59 3.80 -8.41 -11.67
N LEU A 60 3.65 -7.11 -11.43
CA LEU A 60 2.87 -6.22 -12.28
C LEU A 60 3.47 -6.05 -13.67
N ASN A 61 4.77 -6.31 -13.86
CA ASN A 61 5.41 -6.21 -15.17
C ASN A 61 4.83 -7.23 -16.16
N ARG A 62 4.37 -8.39 -15.69
CA ARG A 62 3.73 -9.43 -16.53
C ARG A 62 2.35 -9.02 -17.06
N GLY A 63 1.63 -8.21 -16.29
CA GLY A 63 0.27 -7.76 -16.60
C GLY A 63 0.19 -6.30 -17.05
N CYS A 64 1.33 -5.60 -17.17
CA CYS A 64 1.36 -4.17 -17.43
C CYS A 64 0.67 -3.82 -18.76
N PRO A 65 -0.31 -2.89 -18.77
CA PRO A 65 -0.92 -2.36 -19.99
C PRO A 65 0.15 -1.80 -20.94
N LYS A 66 -0.03 -1.97 -22.26
CA LYS A 66 1.03 -1.70 -23.25
C LYS A 66 1.54 -0.26 -23.18
N GLU A 67 0.62 0.67 -23.01
CA GLU A 67 0.80 2.11 -22.89
C GLU A 67 1.50 2.55 -21.59
N LEU A 68 1.61 1.66 -20.60
CA LEU A 68 2.30 1.90 -19.33
C LEU A 68 3.66 1.20 -19.24
N ARG A 69 4.03 0.36 -20.21
CA ARG A 69 5.24 -0.46 -20.14
C ARG A 69 6.50 0.38 -20.24
N VAL A 70 7.49 0.00 -19.44
CA VAL A 70 8.90 0.31 -19.67
C VAL A 70 9.59 -0.96 -20.14
N ASP A 71 10.01 -0.99 -21.40
CA ASP A 71 10.70 -2.13 -21.99
C ASP A 71 12.20 -2.08 -21.68
N GLY A 72 12.78 -3.25 -21.40
CA GLY A 72 14.22 -3.49 -21.29
C GLY A 72 14.64 -4.70 -22.11
N GLY A 73 15.93 -5.02 -22.11
CA GLY A 73 16.54 -6.04 -22.99
C GLY A 73 15.98 -7.47 -22.88
N GLY A 74 15.11 -7.77 -21.90
CA GLY A 74 14.47 -9.07 -21.69
C GLY A 74 12.96 -9.03 -21.52
N GLY A 75 12.30 -7.89 -21.79
CA GLY A 75 10.86 -7.71 -21.61
C GLY A 75 10.53 -6.46 -20.78
N VAL A 76 9.32 -6.42 -20.23
CA VAL A 76 8.86 -5.31 -19.37
C VAL A 76 9.64 -5.32 -18.06
N VAL A 77 10.35 -4.24 -17.77
CA VAL A 77 11.18 -4.10 -16.55
C VAL A 77 10.51 -3.23 -15.48
N ALA A 78 9.53 -2.42 -15.88
CA ALA A 78 8.72 -1.61 -14.98
C ALA A 78 7.38 -1.25 -15.63
N CYS A 79 6.42 -0.80 -14.83
CA CYS A 79 5.10 -0.36 -15.23
C CYS A 79 4.83 1.04 -14.68
N LYS A 80 4.66 2.03 -15.56
CA LYS A 80 4.27 3.40 -15.19
C LYS A 80 2.88 3.40 -14.56
N SER A 81 2.65 4.31 -13.63
CA SER A 81 1.28 4.69 -13.28
C SER A 81 0.65 5.50 -14.42
N ALA A 82 -0.66 5.73 -14.36
CA ALA A 82 -1.33 6.58 -15.34
C ALA A 82 -0.88 8.05 -15.24
N CYS A 83 -0.58 8.55 -14.02
CA CYS A 83 -0.04 9.89 -13.85
C CYS A 83 1.31 10.02 -14.57
N GLU A 84 2.23 9.09 -14.34
CA GLU A 84 3.55 9.09 -14.98
C GLU A 84 3.48 8.88 -16.50
N ALA A 85 2.49 8.16 -17.01
CA ALA A 85 2.35 7.92 -18.44
C ALA A 85 1.70 9.09 -19.20
N PHE A 86 0.72 9.76 -18.60
CA PHE A 86 -0.14 10.71 -19.32
C PHE A 86 -0.11 12.15 -18.78
N GLY A 87 0.29 12.35 -17.52
CA GLY A 87 0.39 13.69 -16.91
C GLY A 87 -0.95 14.45 -16.81
N LEU A 88 -2.09 13.75 -16.90
CA LEU A 88 -3.41 14.36 -16.82
C LEU A 88 -3.84 14.56 -15.36
N ASP A 89 -4.49 15.68 -15.08
CA ASP A 89 -4.94 16.04 -13.73
C ASP A 89 -5.82 14.96 -13.08
N GLU A 90 -6.65 14.26 -13.87
CA GLU A 90 -7.49 13.17 -13.39
C GLU A 90 -6.71 11.94 -12.89
N TYR A 91 -5.49 11.71 -13.42
CA TYR A 91 -4.64 10.61 -13.00
C TYR A 91 -3.63 11.02 -11.93
N CYS A 92 -3.20 12.28 -11.96
CA CYS A 92 -2.27 12.85 -11.00
C CYS A 92 -2.97 13.43 -9.76
N CYS A 93 -4.30 13.46 -9.77
CA CYS A 93 -5.09 14.08 -8.71
C CYS A 93 -4.67 15.53 -8.42
N SER A 94 -4.52 16.32 -9.48
CA SER A 94 -4.14 17.74 -9.43
C SER A 94 -5.27 18.64 -9.94
N GLY A 95 -5.12 19.96 -9.81
CA GLY A 95 -6.10 20.92 -10.28
C GLY A 95 -7.49 20.70 -9.65
N GLU A 96 -8.52 20.55 -10.50
CA GLU A 96 -9.90 20.27 -10.06
C GLU A 96 -10.06 18.88 -9.42
N TYR A 97 -9.08 17.98 -9.62
CA TYR A 97 -9.03 16.63 -9.07
C TYR A 97 -8.21 16.55 -7.76
N ALA A 98 -7.78 17.68 -7.19
CA ALA A 98 -6.94 17.72 -5.98
C ALA A 98 -7.67 17.36 -4.67
N ASN A 99 -8.72 16.54 -4.72
CA ASN A 99 -9.43 16.04 -3.54
C ASN A 99 -10.05 14.66 -3.81
N PRO A 100 -10.31 13.85 -2.77
CA PRO A 100 -10.84 12.48 -2.92
C PRO A 100 -12.28 12.45 -3.48
N THR A 101 -13.00 13.57 -3.44
CA THR A 101 -14.35 13.65 -4.00
C THR A 101 -14.31 13.73 -5.52
N SER A 102 -13.35 14.44 -6.11
CA SER A 102 -13.21 14.59 -7.55
C SER A 102 -12.20 13.62 -8.19
N CYS A 103 -11.09 13.26 -7.53
CA CYS A 103 -10.21 12.22 -8.06
C CYS A 103 -10.78 10.83 -7.76
N LYS A 104 -11.11 10.09 -8.81
CA LYS A 104 -11.67 8.73 -8.71
C LYS A 104 -10.69 7.70 -9.24
N PRO A 105 -10.80 6.42 -8.81
CA PRO A 105 -10.02 5.34 -9.42
C PRO A 105 -10.22 5.32 -10.94
N SER A 106 -9.11 5.26 -11.67
CA SER A 106 -9.12 5.13 -13.12
C SER A 106 -9.10 3.67 -13.54
N PHE A 107 -9.32 3.38 -14.83
CA PHE A 107 -9.12 2.04 -15.37
C PHE A 107 -7.73 1.49 -15.00
N TYR A 108 -6.69 2.31 -15.12
CA TYR A 108 -5.32 1.91 -14.82
C TYR A 108 -5.07 1.66 -13.33
N SER A 109 -5.54 2.54 -12.44
CA SER A 109 -5.32 2.32 -11.00
C SER A 109 -6.07 1.09 -10.50
N THR A 110 -7.23 0.76 -11.09
CA THR A 110 -7.96 -0.48 -10.74
C THR A 110 -7.17 -1.75 -11.11
N ILE A 111 -6.36 -1.74 -12.17
CA ILE A 111 -5.47 -2.88 -12.51
C ILE A 111 -4.41 -3.06 -11.43
N PHE A 112 -3.80 -1.97 -10.99
CA PHE A 112 -2.77 -1.97 -9.96
C PHE A 112 -3.36 -2.44 -8.64
N LYS A 113 -4.55 -1.95 -8.29
CA LYS A 113 -5.26 -2.33 -7.07
C LYS A 113 -5.67 -3.80 -7.05
N ALA A 114 -6.15 -4.31 -8.17
CA ALA A 114 -6.54 -5.71 -8.28
C ALA A 114 -5.34 -6.66 -8.07
N ALA A 115 -4.16 -6.27 -8.59
CA ALA A 115 -2.94 -7.04 -8.39
C ALA A 115 -2.41 -6.92 -6.95
N CYS A 116 -2.51 -5.72 -6.36
CA CYS A 116 -1.93 -5.40 -5.06
C CYS A 116 -2.94 -4.67 -4.15
N PRO A 117 -3.90 -5.41 -3.54
CA PRO A 117 -5.00 -4.81 -2.78
C PRO A 117 -4.58 -4.05 -1.52
N ARG A 118 -3.37 -4.31 -1.02
CA ARG A 118 -2.79 -3.71 0.18
C ARG A 118 -1.73 -2.65 -0.14
N ALA A 119 -1.75 -2.09 -1.35
CA ALA A 119 -0.90 -0.99 -1.76
C ALA A 119 -1.76 0.14 -2.32
N TYR A 120 -1.27 1.38 -2.24
CA TYR A 120 -1.87 2.51 -2.93
C TYR A 120 -1.76 2.31 -4.44
N SER A 121 -2.88 2.48 -5.14
CA SER A 121 -2.94 2.40 -6.59
C SER A 121 -3.09 3.77 -7.29
N TYR A 122 -3.48 4.80 -6.53
CA TYR A 122 -3.55 6.21 -6.93
C TYR A 122 -3.56 7.09 -5.66
N ALA A 123 -3.42 8.41 -5.80
CA ALA A 123 -3.12 9.33 -4.68
C ALA A 123 -4.14 9.35 -3.53
N PHE A 124 -5.42 9.01 -3.77
CA PHE A 124 -6.47 9.03 -2.73
C PHE A 124 -7.03 7.63 -2.39
N ASP A 125 -6.20 6.60 -2.50
CA ASP A 125 -6.56 5.19 -2.19
C ASP A 125 -6.40 4.84 -0.69
N ASP A 126 -6.76 5.74 0.22
CA ASP A 126 -6.45 5.58 1.66
C ASP A 126 -7.14 4.36 2.29
N GLY A 127 -8.42 4.14 1.95
CA GLY A 127 -9.31 3.23 2.70
C GLY A 127 -8.87 1.77 2.79
N THR A 128 -7.93 1.32 1.95
CA THR A 128 -7.37 -0.04 1.99
C THR A 128 -5.84 -0.09 1.91
N SER A 129 -5.19 1.07 1.91
CA SER A 129 -3.76 1.19 1.59
C SER A 129 -2.96 1.86 2.69
N THR A 130 -3.58 2.73 3.50
CA THR A 130 -2.95 3.27 4.69
C THR A 130 -3.01 2.25 5.82
N PHE A 131 -1.87 1.97 6.43
CA PHE A 131 -1.80 1.16 7.63
C PHE A 131 -1.27 2.01 8.78
N THR A 132 -1.84 1.80 9.96
CA THR A 132 -1.39 2.48 11.18
C THR A 132 -1.00 1.47 12.25
N GLY A 133 -0.17 1.95 13.17
CA GLY A 133 0.12 1.28 14.42
C GLY A 133 1.55 1.49 14.88
N LYS A 134 1.88 1.04 16.09
CA LYS A 134 3.20 1.27 16.68
C LYS A 134 4.11 0.05 16.55
N ALA A 135 5.24 0.23 15.85
CA ALA A 135 6.23 -0.84 15.65
C ALA A 135 7.59 -0.49 16.26
N TYR A 136 8.38 -1.52 16.57
CA TYR A 136 9.79 -1.33 16.98
C TYR A 136 10.69 -1.11 15.77
N ASP A 137 10.40 -1.83 14.69
CA ASP A 137 11.00 -1.65 13.39
C ASP A 137 10.13 -2.26 12.28
N TYR A 138 10.60 -2.11 11.05
CA TYR A 138 9.96 -2.57 9.83
C TYR A 138 10.92 -3.47 9.06
N THR A 139 10.44 -4.64 8.66
CA THR A 139 11.15 -5.51 7.73
C THR A 139 10.64 -5.26 6.32
N ILE A 140 11.49 -4.72 5.46
CA ILE A 140 11.19 -4.46 4.04
C ILE A 140 11.81 -5.58 3.22
N VAL A 141 10.97 -6.28 2.45
CA VAL A 141 11.38 -7.43 1.64
C VAL A 141 11.10 -7.16 0.17
N PHE A 142 12.18 -7.11 -0.61
CA PHE A 142 12.13 -7.04 -2.06
C PHE A 142 12.01 -8.44 -2.65
N CYS A 143 11.17 -8.60 -3.67
CA CYS A 143 10.98 -9.87 -4.39
C CYS A 143 10.68 -11.06 -3.45
N ALA A 144 9.79 -10.83 -2.46
CA ALA A 144 9.44 -11.84 -1.47
C ALA A 144 8.89 -13.10 -2.14
N ASN A 145 9.49 -14.25 -1.82
CA ASN A 145 9.06 -15.52 -2.38
C ASN A 145 7.82 -16.03 -1.64
N VAL A 146 6.65 -15.92 -2.27
CA VAL A 146 5.36 -16.42 -1.77
C VAL A 146 5.41 -17.91 -1.35
N ASN A 147 6.25 -18.73 -1.99
CA ASN A 147 6.38 -20.15 -1.62
C ASN A 147 7.17 -20.34 -0.31
N ARG A 148 8.11 -19.44 0.04
CA ARG A 148 8.78 -19.48 1.35
C ARG A 148 7.91 -18.93 2.47
N LEU A 149 7.07 -17.93 2.21
CA LEU A 149 6.13 -17.36 3.20
C LEU A 149 5.04 -18.37 3.61
N ARG A 150 4.62 -19.23 2.68
CA ARG A 150 3.71 -20.35 2.99
C ARG A 150 4.36 -21.43 3.85
N SER A 151 5.65 -21.69 3.65
CA SER A 151 6.41 -22.71 4.40
C SER A 151 6.74 -22.31 5.84
N SER A 152 6.81 -21.00 6.15
CA SER A 152 7.05 -20.51 7.51
C SER A 152 5.76 -20.40 8.34
N HIS A 153 4.59 -20.32 7.71
CA HIS A 153 3.28 -20.37 8.39
C HIS A 153 2.79 -21.80 8.68
N SER A 154 3.40 -22.84 8.11
CA SER A 154 3.02 -24.25 8.34
C SER A 154 3.71 -24.92 9.54
N TYR A 155 4.54 -24.18 10.30
CA TYR A 155 5.21 -24.69 11.50
C TYR A 155 4.78 -23.91 12.75
N SER A 156 3.48 -23.64 12.91
CA SER A 156 2.90 -23.24 14.20
C SER A 156 1.39 -23.43 14.23
N THR A 157 0.93 -24.66 14.02
CA THR A 157 -0.43 -25.06 14.41
C THR A 157 -0.37 -26.42 15.10
N GLY A 158 0.09 -26.40 16.35
CA GLY A 158 -0.26 -27.43 17.31
C GLY A 158 -1.75 -27.32 17.63
N GLN A 159 -2.51 -28.28 17.15
CA GLN A 159 -3.94 -28.44 17.36
C GLN A 159 -4.25 -28.88 18.80
N PRO A 160 -5.29 -28.32 19.42
CA PRO A 160 -6.21 -29.15 20.19
C PRO A 160 -7.67 -29.00 19.74
N THR A 161 -8.43 -30.02 20.08
CA THR A 161 -9.74 -30.48 19.59
C THR A 161 -10.95 -29.88 20.33
N GLU A 162 -12.07 -29.79 19.57
CA GLU A 162 -13.50 -29.99 19.91
C GLU A 162 -14.26 -29.09 20.94
N GLY A 163 -15.47 -28.64 20.53
CA GLY A 163 -16.59 -28.30 21.44
C GLY A 163 -17.61 -27.26 20.91
N ASP A 164 -18.83 -27.72 20.59
CA ASP A 164 -20.04 -26.99 20.14
C ASP A 164 -20.63 -25.94 21.13
N GLY A 165 -21.42 -24.98 20.61
CA GLY A 165 -22.55 -24.36 21.34
C GLY A 165 -22.89 -22.87 21.08
N ASP A 166 -23.96 -22.65 20.29
CA ASP A 166 -25.03 -21.61 20.30
C ASP A 166 -24.83 -20.09 20.58
N GLU A 167 -25.45 -19.27 19.71
CA GLU A 167 -25.80 -17.81 19.76
C GLU A 167 -26.97 -17.52 20.77
N PRO A 168 -27.52 -16.27 21.01
CA PRO A 168 -27.34 -14.97 20.32
C PRO A 168 -27.32 -13.65 21.19
N ALA A 169 -27.16 -12.54 20.45
CA ALA A 169 -27.68 -11.15 20.62
C ALA A 169 -27.17 -10.21 21.75
N ASP A 170 -26.61 -9.05 21.37
CA ASP A 170 -27.29 -7.72 21.39
C ASP A 170 -26.31 -6.54 21.16
N ALA A 171 -26.74 -5.54 20.40
CA ALA A 171 -26.15 -4.20 20.27
C ALA A 171 -26.94 -3.20 21.16
N PRO A 172 -26.43 -2.01 21.54
CA PRO A 172 -26.49 -0.86 20.60
C PRO A 172 -25.47 0.30 20.80
N SER A 173 -25.49 1.22 19.82
CA SER A 173 -25.41 2.70 19.95
C SER A 173 -24.05 3.43 19.96
N SER A 174 -23.76 4.03 18.80
CA SER A 174 -23.53 5.47 18.54
C SER A 174 -22.48 6.26 19.33
N ALA A 175 -21.50 6.84 18.61
CA ALA A 175 -21.10 8.24 18.82
C ALA A 175 -20.41 8.81 17.56
N ASN A 176 -20.90 9.97 17.14
CA ASN A 176 -20.39 10.82 16.08
C ASN A 176 -18.96 11.28 16.34
N ASN A 177 -18.13 11.39 15.29
CA ASN A 177 -17.14 12.47 15.18
C ASN A 177 -16.82 12.77 13.70
N LEU A 178 -16.97 14.05 13.36
CA LEU A 178 -16.65 14.66 12.06
C LEU A 178 -15.11 14.87 11.93
N PRO A 179 -14.58 15.07 10.71
CA PRO A 179 -13.20 14.73 10.38
C PRO A 179 -12.24 15.90 10.61
N PHE A 180 -11.28 15.70 11.52
CA PHE A 180 -10.04 16.51 11.59
C PHE A 180 -8.89 15.89 10.78
N HIS A 181 -9.12 14.74 10.14
CA HIS A 181 -8.08 13.96 9.43
C HIS A 181 -7.74 14.45 8.03
N LEU A 182 -8.57 15.29 7.40
CA LEU A 182 -8.39 15.66 5.99
C LEU A 182 -7.21 16.62 5.76
N TYR A 183 -6.77 17.36 6.79
CA TYR A 183 -5.68 18.33 6.67
C TYR A 183 -4.28 17.72 6.80
N PHE A 184 -4.16 16.57 7.48
CA PHE A 184 -2.86 15.94 7.70
C PHE A 184 -2.41 15.11 6.49
N LEU A 185 -3.37 14.48 5.80
CA LEU A 185 -3.13 13.76 4.53
C LEU A 185 -2.70 14.70 3.40
N LEU A 186 -3.15 15.95 3.41
CA LEU A 186 -2.75 16.93 2.39
C LEU A 186 -1.26 17.33 2.51
N PHE A 187 -0.64 17.15 3.68
CA PHE A 187 0.77 17.52 3.89
C PHE A 187 1.76 16.43 3.47
N ILE A 188 1.30 15.18 3.34
CA ILE A 188 2.16 14.04 2.95
C ILE A 188 2.27 13.93 1.42
N LEU A 189 1.26 14.39 0.67
CA LEU A 189 1.26 14.38 -0.80
C LEU A 189 2.11 15.50 -1.46
N PHE A 190 2.86 16.29 -0.70
CA PHE A 190 3.67 17.42 -1.21
C PHE A 190 5.16 17.37 -0.84
N PHE A 191 5.69 16.21 -0.44
CA PHE A 191 7.14 16.00 -0.26
C PHE A 191 7.65 14.78 -0.99
#